data_AF-A0A952FYQ3-F1
#
_entry.id   AF-A0A952FYQ3-F1
#
_cell.length_a   1.000
_cell.length_b   1.000
_cell.length_c   1.000
_cell.angle_alpha   90.00
_cell.angle_beta   90.00
_cell.angle_gamma   90.00
#
_symmetry.space_group_name_H-M   'P 1'
#
loop_
_entity.id
_entity.type
_entity.pdbx_description
1 polymer ?
#
loop_
_entity_poly.entity_id
_entity_poly.type
_entity_poly.pdbx_seq_one_letter_code
_entity_poly.pdbx_strand_id
1 'polypeptide(L)'
;MVSKGPLSRPFSNLNRALFWTRAVMVWERILPAIFPFVLLALLVAVAAQWGLFQPLPSLVHAGVLAGGLLVATYACVRAVMRFRQPTFTEVNTRLAVDNGVKPERLLAMRHELTQPRLKIGKAKAGIAVSDPFALRFVALMAAIMGLLILGPVPASRVAQGFCPFAKTATQMAQK
;
A
#
# COMPACT_ATOMS: atom_id res chain seq x y z
N MET A 1 -36.40 34.56 -23.66
CA MET A 1 -36.29 33.64 -22.50
C MET A 1 -35.09 32.72 -22.72
N VAL A 2 -33.96 32.99 -22.05
CA VAL A 2 -32.77 32.14 -22.11
C VAL A 2 -33.05 30.88 -21.28
N SER A 3 -33.25 29.76 -21.95
CA SER A 3 -33.38 28.45 -21.29
C SER A 3 -32.07 28.16 -20.55
N LYS A 4 -32.09 28.30 -19.22
CA LYS A 4 -31.00 27.86 -18.35
C LYS A 4 -30.95 26.34 -18.47
N GLY A 5 -29.98 25.83 -19.24
CA GLY A 5 -29.72 24.39 -19.38
C GLY A 5 -29.62 23.72 -18.00
N PRO A 6 -29.96 22.43 -17.89
CA PRO A 6 -30.06 21.74 -16.61
C PRO A 6 -28.73 21.86 -15.87
N LEU A 7 -28.74 22.68 -14.83
CA LEU A 7 -27.66 22.90 -13.89
C LEU A 7 -27.14 21.53 -13.46
N SER A 8 -25.88 21.26 -13.77
CA SER A 8 -25.13 20.09 -13.34
C SER A 8 -25.32 19.90 -11.83
N ARG A 9 -26.19 18.98 -11.43
CA ARG A 9 -26.37 18.68 -10.00
C ARG A 9 -25.03 18.14 -9.48
N PRO A 10 -24.39 18.79 -8.50
CA PRO A 10 -23.08 18.38 -8.01
C PRO A 10 -23.05 16.95 -7.46
N PHE A 11 -24.21 16.43 -7.03
CA PHE A 11 -24.40 15.10 -6.44
C PHE A 11 -25.10 14.10 -7.37
N SER A 12 -24.75 14.07 -8.65
CA SER A 12 -25.25 13.04 -9.57
C SER A 12 -24.59 11.68 -9.30
N ASN A 13 -25.30 10.58 -9.56
CA ASN A 13 -24.76 9.22 -9.38
C ASN A 13 -23.46 9.02 -10.19
N LEU A 14 -23.37 9.66 -11.36
CA LEU A 14 -22.19 9.67 -12.21
C LEU A 14 -21.01 10.40 -11.56
N ASN A 15 -21.20 11.61 -11.03
CA ASN A 15 -20.12 12.37 -10.38
C ASN A 15 -19.55 11.61 -9.17
N ARG A 16 -20.42 10.95 -8.39
CA ARG A 16 -19.99 10.11 -7.27
C ARG A 16 -19.19 8.89 -7.76
N ALA A 17 -19.67 8.21 -8.80
CA ALA A 17 -18.97 7.05 -9.36
C ALA A 17 -17.59 7.43 -9.95
N LEU A 18 -17.49 8.55 -10.66
CA LEU A 18 -16.23 9.09 -11.16
C LEU A 18 -15.26 9.44 -10.03
N PHE A 19 -15.74 10.10 -8.97
CA PHE A 19 -14.94 10.44 -7.80
C PHE A 19 -14.36 9.19 -7.13
N TRP A 20 -15.19 8.18 -6.84
CA TRP A 20 -14.74 6.94 -6.21
C TRP A 20 -13.82 6.13 -7.10
N THR A 21 -14.07 6.08 -8.42
CA THR A 21 -13.17 5.42 -9.36
C THR A 21 -11.79 6.10 -9.36
N ARG A 22 -11.75 7.44 -9.35
CA ARG A 22 -10.50 8.19 -9.21
C ARG A 22 -9.80 7.88 -7.89
N ALA A 23 -10.53 7.86 -6.77
CA ALA A 23 -9.99 7.55 -5.46
C ALA A 23 -9.38 6.13 -5.42
N VAL A 24 -10.07 5.14 -5.97
CA VAL A 24 -9.55 3.76 -6.11
C VAL A 24 -8.28 3.73 -6.96
N MET A 25 -8.25 4.44 -8.09
CA MET A 25 -7.06 4.51 -8.95
C MET A 25 -5.87 5.18 -8.26
N VAL A 26 -6.11 6.24 -7.48
CA VAL A 26 -5.07 6.89 -6.67
C VAL A 26 -4.56 5.94 -5.60
N TRP A 27 -5.46 5.24 -4.91
CA TRP A 27 -5.09 4.23 -3.91
C TRP A 27 -4.20 3.13 -4.49
N GLU A 28 -4.58 2.58 -5.66
CA GLU A 28 -3.78 1.57 -6.35
C GLU A 28 -2.38 2.05 -6.74
N ARG A 29 -2.25 3.33 -7.12
CA ARG A 29 -0.96 3.92 -7.49
C ARG A 29 -0.09 4.28 -6.27
N ILE A 30 -0.71 4.51 -5.11
CA ILE A 30 0.01 4.78 -3.84
C ILE A 30 0.49 3.50 -3.18
N LEU A 31 -0.25 2.39 -3.29
CA LEU A 31 0.09 1.12 -2.64
C LEU A 31 1.56 0.67 -2.85
N PRO A 32 2.13 0.71 -4.07
CA PRO A 32 3.54 0.35 -4.30
C PRO A 32 4.55 1.20 -3.52
N ALA A 33 4.21 2.44 -3.14
CA ALA A 33 5.09 3.33 -2.37
C ALA A 33 5.10 2.98 -0.88
N ILE A 34 3.97 2.48 -0.34
CA ILE A 34 3.85 2.04 1.06
C ILE A 34 4.44 0.64 1.24
N PHE A 35 4.30 -0.22 0.22
CA PHE A 35 4.75 -1.61 0.25
C PHE A 35 6.19 -1.85 0.76
N PRO A 36 7.23 -1.10 0.36
CA PRO A 36 8.59 -1.34 0.86
C PRO A 36 8.72 -1.22 2.38
N PHE A 37 7.96 -0.34 3.03
CA PHE A 37 7.97 -0.23 4.50
C PHE A 37 7.26 -1.41 5.17
N VAL A 38 6.15 -1.87 4.58
CA VAL A 38 5.43 -3.06 5.06
C VAL A 38 6.32 -4.29 4.92
N LEU A 39 7.01 -4.44 3.79
CA LEU A 39 7.94 -5.53 3.55
C LEU A 39 9.13 -5.46 4.51
N LEU A 40 9.71 -4.28 4.74
CA LEU A 40 10.79 -4.09 5.70
C LEU A 40 10.34 -4.51 7.12
N ALA A 41 9.17 -4.05 7.57
CA ALA A 41 8.63 -4.41 8.88
C ALA A 41 8.40 -5.92 9.00
N LEU A 42 7.87 -6.56 7.94
CA LEU A 42 7.69 -8.01 7.89
C LEU A 42 9.03 -8.75 7.99
N LEU A 43 10.04 -8.32 7.23
CA LEU A 43 11.38 -8.93 7.24
C LEU A 43 12.04 -8.80 8.61
N VAL A 44 11.94 -7.63 9.25
CA VAL A 44 12.44 -7.42 10.62
C VAL A 44 11.70 -8.32 11.61
N ALA A 45 10.37 -8.41 11.52
CA ALA A 45 9.59 -9.27 12.41
C ALA A 45 9.96 -10.75 12.27
N VAL A 46 10.12 -11.23 11.03
CA VAL A 46 10.56 -12.60 10.76
C VAL A 46 11.99 -12.82 11.26
N ALA A 47 12.94 -11.95 10.95
CA ALA A 47 14.31 -12.08 11.46
C ALA A 47 14.36 -12.08 13.01
N ALA A 48 13.50 -11.29 13.66
CA ALA A 48 13.38 -11.25 15.11
C ALA A 48 12.76 -12.54 15.69
N GLN A 49 11.77 -13.13 15.02
CA GLN A 49 11.20 -14.42 15.37
C GLN A 49 12.29 -15.50 15.45
N TRP A 50 13.20 -15.51 14.48
CA TRP A 50 14.37 -16.39 14.42
C TRP A 50 15.51 -16.00 15.37
N GLY A 51 15.37 -14.91 16.12
CA GLY A 51 16.38 -14.46 17.09
C GLY A 51 17.63 -13.83 16.46
N LEU A 52 17.59 -13.45 15.17
CA LEU A 52 18.76 -12.97 14.43
C LEU A 52 19.38 -11.69 15.04
N PHE A 53 18.59 -10.89 15.75
CA PHE A 53 19.04 -9.67 16.42
C PHE A 53 19.59 -9.88 17.85
N GLN A 54 19.41 -11.07 18.43
CA GLN A 54 19.88 -11.37 19.79
C GLN A 54 21.41 -11.36 19.94
N PRO A 55 22.22 -11.92 19.01
CA PRO A 55 23.67 -11.86 19.13
C PRO A 55 24.26 -10.52 18.68
N LEU A 56 23.50 -9.67 17.97
CA LEU A 56 24.04 -8.45 17.38
C LEU A 56 24.35 -7.37 18.43
N PRO A 57 25.52 -6.71 18.36
CA PRO A 57 25.78 -5.47 19.09
C PRO A 57 24.78 -4.37 18.68
N SER A 58 24.42 -3.49 19.62
CA SER A 58 23.40 -2.44 19.40
C SER A 58 23.69 -1.54 18.18
N LEU A 59 24.97 -1.22 17.93
CA LEU A 59 25.39 -0.44 16.77
C LEU A 59 25.15 -1.16 15.44
N VAL A 60 25.45 -2.46 15.38
CA VAL A 60 25.23 -3.27 14.17
C VAL A 60 23.73 -3.43 13.92
N HIS A 61 22.95 -3.68 14.96
CA HIS A 61 21.49 -3.76 14.86
C HIS A 61 20.90 -2.44 14.33
N ALA A 62 21.31 -1.30 14.91
CA ALA A 62 20.90 0.01 14.41
C ALA A 62 21.32 0.23 12.94
N GLY A 63 22.53 -0.17 12.56
CA GLY A 63 23.02 -0.09 11.18
C GLY A 63 22.17 -0.90 10.19
N VAL A 64 21.78 -2.12 10.54
CA VAL A 64 20.90 -2.97 9.71
C VAL A 64 19.53 -2.33 9.53
N LEU A 65 18.92 -1.81 10.61
CA LEU A 65 17.62 -1.14 10.53
C LEU A 65 17.69 0.15 9.71
N ALA A 66 18.73 0.96 9.92
CA ALA A 66 18.95 2.19 9.17
C ALA A 66 19.17 1.90 7.68
N GLY A 67 19.98 0.89 7.34
CA GLY A 67 20.18 0.45 5.96
C GLY A 67 18.88 -0.02 5.30
N GLY A 68 18.10 -0.85 5.98
CA GLY A 68 16.79 -1.28 5.50
C GLY A 68 15.82 -0.12 5.29
N LEU A 69 15.80 0.84 6.22
CA LEU A 69 14.96 2.04 6.11
C LEU A 69 15.38 2.95 4.94
N LEU A 70 16.68 3.12 4.70
CA LEU A 70 17.19 3.86 3.55
C LEU A 70 16.77 3.21 2.23
N VAL A 71 16.89 1.89 2.12
CA VAL A 71 16.44 1.15 0.93
C VAL A 71 14.92 1.29 0.72
N ALA A 72 14.13 1.16 1.80
CA ALA A 72 12.68 1.33 1.72
C ALA A 72 12.28 2.75 1.34
N THR A 73 12.98 3.75 1.88
CA THR A 73 12.79 5.16 1.55
C THR A 73 13.13 5.43 0.10
N TYR A 74 14.27 4.94 -0.39
CA TYR A 74 14.66 5.06 -1.79
C TYR A 74 13.62 4.43 -2.74
N ALA A 75 13.13 3.23 -2.41
CA ALA A 75 12.08 2.56 -3.17
C ALA A 75 10.76 3.35 -3.16
N CYS A 76 10.37 3.91 -2.01
CA CYS A 76 9.20 4.78 -1.87
C CYS A 76 9.35 6.05 -2.73
N VAL A 77 10.47 6.76 -2.61
CA VAL A 77 10.75 7.97 -3.39
C VAL A 77 10.71 7.65 -4.88
N ARG A 78 11.31 6.54 -5.32
CA ARG A 78 11.23 6.08 -6.72
C ARG A 78 9.79 5.79 -7.17
N ALA A 79 8.96 5.19 -6.31
CA ALA A 79 7.55 4.93 -6.62
C ALA A 79 6.74 6.23 -6.71
N VAL A 80 6.95 7.17 -5.78
CA VAL A 80 6.30 8.48 -5.76
C VAL A 80 6.74 9.35 -6.95
N MET A 81 8.03 9.35 -7.31
CA MET A 81 8.50 10.09 -8.50
C MET A 81 7.92 9.56 -9.81
N ARG A 82 7.48 8.30 -9.83
CA ARG A 82 6.77 7.69 -10.97
C ARG A 82 5.25 7.86 -10.89
N PHE A 83 4.75 8.51 -9.84
CA PHE A 83 3.33 8.75 -9.67
C PHE A 83 2.81 9.68 -10.76
N ARG A 84 1.79 9.23 -11.47
CA ARG A 84 1.01 10.05 -12.39
C ARG A 84 -0.40 10.13 -11.84
N GLN A 85 -0.99 11.32 -11.81
CA GLN A 85 -2.40 11.44 -11.45
C GLN A 85 -3.28 10.79 -12.53
N PRO A 86 -4.32 10.03 -12.17
CA PRO A 86 -5.23 9.44 -13.14
C PRO A 86 -5.98 10.53 -13.90
N THR A 87 -5.93 10.47 -15.23
CA THR A 87 -6.58 11.45 -16.08
C THR A 87 -8.09 11.19 -16.17
N PHE A 88 -8.85 12.19 -16.60
CA PHE A 88 -10.29 12.04 -16.77
C PHE A 88 -10.65 10.94 -17.77
N THR A 89 -9.88 10.80 -18.85
CA THR A 89 -10.07 9.75 -19.86
C THR A 89 -9.82 8.37 -19.29
N GLU A 90 -8.78 8.17 -18.48
CA GLU A 90 -8.49 6.92 -17.80
C GLU A 90 -9.60 6.52 -16.82
N VAL A 91 -10.09 7.48 -16.01
CA VAL A 91 -11.18 7.25 -15.06
C VAL A 91 -12.48 6.90 -15.78
N ASN A 92 -12.83 7.63 -16.84
CA ASN A 92 -14.04 7.38 -17.63
C ASN A 92 -13.98 6.01 -18.32
N THR A 93 -12.83 5.67 -18.92
CA THR A 93 -12.62 4.36 -19.57
C THR A 93 -12.76 3.22 -18.56
N ARG A 94 -12.15 3.36 -17.38
CA ARG A 94 -12.24 2.35 -16.33
C ARG A 94 -13.68 2.15 -15.85
N LEU A 95 -14.38 3.24 -15.54
CA LEU A 95 -15.77 3.18 -15.09
C LEU A 95 -16.69 2.56 -16.18
N ALA A 96 -16.39 2.80 -17.45
CA ALA A 96 -17.12 2.24 -18.57
C ALA A 96 -16.95 0.72 -18.64
N VAL A 97 -15.70 0.24 -18.55
CA VAL A 97 -15.36 -1.19 -18.51
C VAL A 97 -16.02 -1.88 -17.31
N ASP A 98 -15.97 -1.28 -16.12
CA ASP A 98 -16.57 -1.84 -14.91
C ASP A 98 -18.11 -2.00 -15.00
N ASN A 99 -18.76 -1.24 -15.90
CA ASN A 99 -20.21 -1.27 -16.10
C ASN A 99 -20.64 -1.88 -17.45
N GLY A 100 -19.70 -2.38 -18.25
CA GLY A 100 -19.99 -2.98 -19.57
C GLY A 100 -20.55 -1.99 -20.60
N VAL A 101 -20.29 -0.69 -20.44
CA VAL A 101 -20.74 0.37 -21.35
C VAL A 101 -19.58 0.98 -22.10
N LYS A 102 -19.85 1.69 -23.20
CA LYS A 102 -18.81 2.44 -23.92
C LYS A 102 -18.49 3.78 -23.22
N PRO A 103 -17.25 4.29 -23.27
CA PRO A 103 -16.88 5.56 -22.63
C PRO A 103 -17.69 6.76 -23.11
N GLU A 104 -18.12 6.79 -24.38
CA GLU A 104 -18.93 7.86 -24.95
C GLU A 104 -20.33 7.89 -24.34
N ARG A 105 -20.88 6.72 -23.99
CA ARG A 105 -22.18 6.60 -23.33
C ARG A 105 -22.14 7.23 -21.94
N LEU A 106 -21.05 7.08 -21.20
CA LEU A 106 -20.88 7.74 -19.89
C LEU A 106 -20.79 9.27 -20.01
N LEU A 107 -20.21 9.79 -21.10
CA LEU A 107 -20.19 11.23 -21.36
C LEU A 107 -21.61 11.74 -21.66
N ALA A 108 -22.38 10.99 -22.46
CA ALA A 108 -23.78 11.33 -22.74
C ALA A 108 -24.65 11.35 -21.47
N MET A 109 -24.41 10.46 -20.50
CA MET A 109 -25.11 10.43 -19.20
C MET A 109 -24.95 11.71 -18.38
N ARG A 110 -23.95 12.56 -18.66
CA ARG A 110 -23.80 13.88 -18.00
C ARG A 110 -24.99 14.80 -18.27
N HIS A 111 -25.67 14.62 -19.39
CA HIS A 111 -26.81 15.42 -19.80
C HIS A 111 -28.16 14.75 -19.50
N GLU A 112 -28.17 13.52 -18.98
CA GLU A 112 -29.39 12.80 -18.62
C GLU A 112 -29.89 13.21 -17.22
N LEU A 113 -31.20 13.43 -17.09
CA LEU A 113 -31.84 13.79 -15.81
C LEU A 113 -31.88 12.62 -14.82
N THR A 114 -31.96 11.40 -15.33
CA THR A 114 -32.05 10.17 -14.53
C THR A 114 -30.86 9.28 -14.87
N GLN A 115 -29.92 9.16 -13.92
CA GLN A 115 -28.71 8.37 -14.11
C GLN A 115 -28.81 7.02 -13.39
N PRO A 116 -28.48 5.91 -14.04
CA PRO A 116 -28.44 4.60 -13.39
C PRO A 116 -27.36 4.55 -12.30
N ARG A 117 -27.50 3.63 -11.36
CA ARG A 117 -26.45 3.36 -10.37
C ARG A 117 -25.28 2.65 -11.05
N LEU A 118 -24.12 3.29 -11.07
CA LEU A 118 -22.89 2.71 -11.62
C LEU A 118 -22.14 1.92 -10.54
N LYS A 119 -21.60 0.77 -10.93
CA LYS A 119 -20.71 -0.06 -10.11
C LYS A 119 -19.29 0.49 -10.20
N ILE A 120 -18.61 0.55 -9.07
CA ILE A 120 -17.20 0.93 -8.99
C ILE A 120 -16.40 -0.37 -8.90
N GLY A 121 -15.43 -0.57 -9.79
CA GLY A 121 -14.59 -1.77 -9.78
C GLY A 121 -13.74 -1.89 -8.50
N LYS A 122 -13.35 -3.12 -8.18
CA LYS A 122 -12.48 -3.41 -7.03
C LYS A 122 -11.09 -2.82 -7.24
N ALA A 123 -10.43 -2.47 -6.13
CA ALA A 123 -9.04 -2.06 -6.14
C ALA A 123 -8.13 -3.23 -6.55
N LYS A 124 -7.34 -3.04 -7.60
CA LYS A 124 -6.30 -3.94 -8.08
C LYS A 124 -4.98 -3.50 -7.48
N ALA A 125 -4.59 -4.15 -6.38
CA ALA A 125 -3.32 -3.87 -5.75
C ALA A 125 -2.18 -4.33 -6.68
N GLY A 126 -1.43 -3.39 -7.27
CA GLY A 126 -0.29 -3.65 -8.14
C GLY A 126 0.95 -4.20 -7.41
N ILE A 127 0.76 -5.07 -6.43
CA ILE A 127 1.79 -5.52 -5.47
C ILE A 127 2.92 -6.28 -6.17
N ALA A 128 2.63 -6.93 -7.30
CA ALA A 128 3.65 -7.64 -8.08
C ALA A 128 4.73 -6.70 -8.65
N VAL A 129 4.38 -5.43 -8.94
CA VAL A 129 5.35 -4.44 -9.44
C VAL A 129 6.33 -4.01 -8.33
N SER A 130 5.86 -3.98 -7.08
CA SER A 130 6.67 -3.56 -5.93
C SER A 130 7.55 -4.68 -5.34
N ASP A 131 7.32 -5.94 -5.70
CA ASP A 131 8.09 -7.10 -5.21
C ASP A 131 8.56 -8.00 -6.37
N PRO A 132 9.58 -7.58 -7.15
CA PRO A 132 10.08 -8.36 -8.29
C PRO A 132 10.64 -9.74 -7.90
N PHE A 133 11.19 -9.84 -6.68
CA PHE A 133 11.84 -11.06 -6.18
C PHE A 133 10.91 -11.92 -5.33
N ALA A 134 9.62 -11.59 -5.24
CA ALA A 134 8.65 -12.34 -4.45
C ALA A 134 9.06 -12.49 -2.95
N LEU A 135 9.80 -11.52 -2.40
CA LEU A 135 10.31 -11.53 -1.03
C LEU A 135 9.19 -11.68 0.01
N ARG A 136 7.98 -11.22 -0.29
CA ARG A 136 6.81 -11.42 0.59
C ARG A 136 6.49 -12.88 0.84
N PHE A 137 6.62 -13.73 -0.19
CA PHE A 137 6.34 -15.15 -0.06
C PHE A 137 7.47 -15.85 0.67
N VAL A 138 8.72 -15.44 0.43
CA VAL A 138 9.88 -15.93 1.19
C VAL A 138 9.73 -15.58 2.68
N ALA A 139 9.37 -14.34 3.00
CA ALA A 139 9.13 -13.90 4.37
C ALA A 139 7.97 -14.67 5.02
N LEU A 140 6.86 -14.87 4.30
CA LEU A 140 5.72 -15.64 4.78
C LEU A 140 6.10 -17.10 5.06
N MET A 141 6.83 -17.74 4.16
CA MET A 141 7.29 -19.13 4.35
C MET A 141 8.25 -19.23 5.53
N ALA A 142 9.18 -18.28 5.68
CA ALA A 142 10.08 -18.23 6.82
C ALA A 142 9.33 -17.98 8.15
N ALA A 143 8.26 -17.18 8.14
CA ALA A 143 7.41 -16.96 9.32
C ALA A 143 6.68 -18.25 9.74
N ILE A 144 6.06 -18.94 8.76
CA ILE A 144 5.36 -20.21 8.99
C ILE A 144 6.32 -21.28 9.48
N MET A 145 7.47 -21.43 8.81
CA MET A 145 8.51 -22.38 9.24
C MET A 145 9.01 -22.07 10.64
N GLY A 146 9.25 -20.80 10.96
CA GLY A 146 9.65 -20.41 12.30
C GLY A 146 8.59 -20.76 13.35
N LEU A 147 7.30 -20.64 13.04
CA LEU A 147 6.22 -21.03 13.95
C LEU A 147 6.20 -22.55 14.15
N LEU A 148 6.39 -23.32 13.08
CA LEU A 148 6.38 -24.79 13.14
C LEU A 148 7.60 -25.36 13.87
N ILE A 149 8.76 -24.73 13.70
CA ILE A 149 10.04 -25.21 14.28
C ILE A 149 10.23 -24.70 15.70
N LEU A 150 10.02 -23.39 15.94
CA LEU A 150 10.27 -22.75 17.23
C LEU A 150 9.04 -22.74 18.14
N GLY A 151 7.86 -23.08 17.60
CA GLY A 151 6.58 -22.91 18.28
C GLY A 151 6.12 -21.45 18.33
N PRO A 152 5.08 -21.15 19.13
CA PRO A 152 4.62 -19.79 19.35
C PRO A 152 5.69 -18.97 20.09
N VAL A 153 6.19 -17.93 19.41
CA VAL A 153 7.21 -17.03 19.94
C VAL A 153 6.55 -15.85 20.67
N PRO A 154 7.03 -15.42 21.85
CA PRO A 154 6.46 -14.28 22.56
C PRO A 154 6.60 -12.99 21.75
N ALA A 155 5.56 -12.14 21.81
CA ALA A 155 5.54 -10.86 21.09
C ALA A 155 6.72 -9.94 21.46
N SER A 156 7.24 -10.04 22.68
CA SER A 156 8.42 -9.31 23.13
C SER A 156 9.68 -9.65 22.32
N ARG A 157 9.85 -10.89 21.86
CA ARG A 157 10.97 -11.28 21.00
C ARG A 157 10.88 -10.62 19.63
N VAL A 158 9.69 -10.55 19.06
CA VAL A 158 9.46 -9.87 17.77
C VAL A 158 9.66 -8.36 17.92
N ALA A 159 9.11 -7.77 18.99
CA ALA A 159 9.26 -6.34 19.29
C ALA A 159 10.73 -5.93 19.49
N GLN A 160 11.56 -6.80 20.08
CA GLN A 160 13.00 -6.58 20.23
C GLN A 160 13.70 -6.29 18.90
N GLY A 161 13.23 -6.87 17.79
CA GLY A 161 13.77 -6.62 16.45
C GLY A 161 13.72 -5.16 16.02
N PHE A 162 12.78 -4.38 16.56
CA PHE A 162 12.60 -2.96 16.26
C PHE A 162 13.31 -2.03 17.26
N CYS A 163 13.92 -2.57 18.31
CA CYS A 163 14.49 -1.83 19.42
C CYS A 163 16.02 -2.04 19.52
N PRO A 164 16.83 -1.38 18.66
CA PRO A 164 18.26 -1.66 18.57
C PRO A 164 19.07 -1.28 19.82
N PHE A 165 18.58 -0.32 20.62
CA PHE A 165 19.30 0.20 21.79
C PHE A 165 18.85 -0.41 23.13
N ALA A 166 17.95 -1.39 23.11
CA ALA A 166 17.42 -2.00 24.34
C ALA A 166 18.54 -2.57 25.24
N LYS A 167 19.57 -3.19 24.65
CA LYS A 167 20.69 -3.80 25.38
C LYS A 167 21.57 -2.74 26.07
N THR A 168 21.86 -1.63 25.38
CA THR A 168 22.69 -0.56 25.92
C THR A 168 22.00 0.18 27.06
N ALA A 169 20.68 0.36 26.97
CA ALA A 169 19.89 0.96 28.05
C ALA A 169 19.92 0.12 29.33
N THR A 170 19.83 -1.21 29.22
CA THR A 170 19.94 -2.11 30.39
C THR A 170 21.33 -2.05 31.03
N GLN A 171 22.40 -1.97 30.22
CA GLN A 171 23.77 -1.87 30.73
C GLN A 171 24.03 -0.55 31.48
N MET A 172 23.47 0.56 31.01
CA MET A 172 23.60 1.86 31.70
C MET A 172 22.81 1.93 33.01
N ALA A 173 21.69 1.20 33.12
CA ALA A 173 20.89 1.15 34.33
C ALA A 173 21.49 0.28 35.46
N GLN A 174 22.47 -0.58 35.13
CA GLN A 174 23.15 -1.46 36.09
C GLN A 174 24.48 -0.90 36.60
N LYS A 175 24.89 0.27 36.11
CA LYS A 175 26.13 0.95 36.46
C LYS A 175 25.85 2.15 37.37
#